data_AF-A0A0B5EFS1-F1
#
_entry.id   AF-A0A0B5EFS1-F1
#
_cell.length_a   1.000
_cell.length_b   1.000
_cell.length_c   1.000
_cell.angle_alpha   90.00
_cell.angle_beta   90.00
_cell.angle_gamma   90.00
#
_symmetry.space_group_name_H-M   'P 1'
#
loop_
_entity.id
_entity.type
_entity.pdbx_description
1 polymer ?
#
loop_
_entity_poly.entity_id
_entity_poly.type
_entity_poly.pdbx_seq_one_letter_code
_entity_poly.pdbx_strand_id
1 'polypeptide(L)' 'GPCGLRFRQNPQAGIRIVGGQTAQPGAWPWMVSLQIFTSHNSRRYHACGGS' A
#
# COMPACT_ATOMS: atom_id res chain seq x y z
N GLY A 1 6.29 -20.79 2.96
CA GLY A 1 7.34 -19.78 3.15
C GLY A 1 6.93 -18.79 4.23
N PRO A 2 7.83 -17.98 4.80
CA PRO A 2 7.49 -17.00 5.83
C PRO A 2 6.64 -15.85 5.25
N CYS A 3 5.63 -15.39 5.98
CA CYS A 3 4.79 -14.23 5.66
C CYS A 3 5.20 -12.98 6.46
N GLY A 4 4.79 -11.79 6.04
CA GLY A 4 4.96 -10.56 6.83
C GLY A 4 6.37 -9.95 6.86
N LEU A 5 7.30 -10.47 6.04
CA LEU A 5 8.63 -9.87 5.90
C LEU A 5 8.54 -8.55 5.13
N ARG A 6 9.01 -7.45 5.73
CA ARG A 6 9.15 -6.14 5.07
C ARG A 6 10.57 -5.92 4.59
N PHE A 7 10.71 -5.19 3.49
CA PHE A 7 12.01 -4.67 3.08
C PHE A 7 12.41 -3.53 4.02
N ARG A 8 13.70 -3.46 4.43
CA ARG A 8 14.24 -2.53 5.44
C ARG A 8 13.62 -1.13 5.34
N GLN A 9 12.60 -0.86 6.17
CA GLN A 9 12.11 0.49 6.39
C GLN A 9 13.13 1.18 7.29
N ASN A 10 13.47 2.42 6.98
CA ASN A 10 14.27 3.26 7.86
C ASN A 10 13.55 3.35 9.23
N PRO A 11 14.16 2.90 10.35
CA PRO A 11 13.48 2.75 11.64
C PRO A 11 13.10 4.09 12.29
N GLN A 12 13.33 5.22 11.62
CA GLN A 12 12.96 6.55 12.09
C GLN A 12 11.46 6.87 11.93
N ALA A 13 10.65 5.96 11.38
CA ALA A 13 9.21 6.06 11.51
C ALA A 13 8.86 5.94 13.00
N GLY A 14 8.53 7.07 13.63
CA GLY A 14 8.18 7.12 15.04
C GLY A 14 7.10 6.10 15.40
N ILE A 15 7.04 5.70 16.67
CA ILE A 15 6.10 4.69 17.21
C ILE A 15 4.63 5.03 16.88
N ARG A 16 4.34 6.31 16.61
CA ARG A 16 3.02 6.83 16.33
C ARG A 16 2.94 7.43 14.93
N ILE A 17 1.89 7.07 14.20
CA ILE A 17 1.49 7.75 12.96
C ILE A 17 0.60 8.94 13.35
N VAL A 18 1.08 10.17 13.13
CA VAL A 18 0.31 11.41 13.30
C VAL A 18 0.35 12.16 11.97
N GLY A 19 -0.80 12.48 11.39
CA GLY A 19 -0.88 13.13 10.07
C GLY A 19 -0.46 12.27 8.87
N GLY A 20 0.22 11.14 9.11
CA GLY A 20 0.67 10.22 8.06
C GLY A 20 1.89 10.74 7.29
N GLN A 21 2.55 9.84 6.58
CA GLN A 21 3.62 10.15 5.63
C GLN A 21 3.54 9.18 4.45
N THR A 22 3.93 9.65 3.26
CA THR A 22 4.07 8.79 2.08
C THR A 22 5.03 7.64 2.35
N ALA A 23 4.57 6.41 2.12
CA ALA A 23 5.40 5.22 2.28
C ALA A 23 6.47 5.14 1.19
N GLN A 24 7.66 4.66 1.56
CA GLN A 24 8.69 4.32 0.58
C GLN A 24 8.21 3.18 -0.33
N PRO A 25 8.64 3.12 -1.61
CA PRO A 25 8.34 1.99 -2.48
C PRO A 25 8.76 0.66 -1.83
N GLY A 26 7.88 -0.34 -1.84
CA GLY A 26 8.15 -1.66 -1.24
C GLY A 26 8.12 -1.71 0.30
N ALA A 27 7.81 -0.59 0.97
CA ALA A 27 7.72 -0.53 2.43
C ALA A 27 6.71 -1.54 2.99
N TRP A 28 5.59 -1.76 2.30
CA TRP A 28 4.51 -2.66 2.70
C TRP A 28 4.20 -3.62 1.55
N PRO A 29 4.96 -4.72 1.39
CA PRO A 29 4.89 -5.56 0.20
C PRO A 29 3.55 -6.29 0.04
N TRP A 30 2.79 -6.43 1.12
CA TRP A 30 1.43 -6.97 1.09
C TRP A 30 0.37 -5.93 0.72
N MET A 31 0.68 -4.63 0.68
CA MET A 31 -0.33 -3.63 0.34
C MET A 31 -0.77 -3.79 -1.11
N VAL A 32 -2.07 -4.04 -1.32
CA VAL A 32 -2.67 -4.14 -2.67
C VAL A 32 -3.71 -3.05 -2.91
N SER A 33 -3.94 -2.74 -4.19
CA SER A 33 -4.94 -1.79 -4.65
C SER A 33 -5.94 -2.51 -5.55
N LEU A 34 -7.16 -2.71 -5.06
CA LEU A 34 -8.24 -3.27 -5.85
C LEU A 34 -8.76 -2.19 -6.82
N GLN A 35 -8.65 -2.46 -8.11
CA GLN A 35 -9.10 -1.53 -9.14
C GLN A 35 -10.31 -2.10 -9.88
N ILE A 36 -11.36 -1.28 -10.02
CA ILE A 36 -12.55 -1.62 -10.80
C ILE A 36 -12.42 -1.00 -12.18
N PHE A 37 -12.60 -1.81 -13.22
CA PHE A 37 -12.62 -1.37 -14.60
C PHE A 37 -14.03 -0.97 -15.03
N THR A 38 -14.17 0.22 -15.60
CA THR A 38 -15.42 0.74 -16.16
C THR A 38 -15.34 0.67 -17.69
N SER A 39 -16.12 -0.21 -18.29
CA SER A 39 -16.07 -0.42 -19.74
C SER A 39 -16.58 0.77 -20.54
N HIS A 40 -17.52 1.56 -20.00
CA HIS A 40 -18.09 2.71 -20.69
C HIS A 40 -17.07 3.80 -21.01
N ASN A 41 -16.10 4.02 -20.11
CA ASN A 41 -15.08 5.06 -20.24
C ASN A 41 -13.66 4.49 -20.31
N SER A 42 -13.50 3.16 -20.41
CA SER A 42 -12.22 2.44 -20.38
C SER A 42 -11.29 2.87 -19.24
N ARG A 43 -11.85 3.22 -18.08
CA ARG A 43 -11.09 3.73 -16.92
C ARG A 43 -11.05 2.71 -15.80
N ARG A 44 -9.91 2.65 -15.10
CA ARG A 44 -9.78 1.96 -13.81
C ARG A 44 -9.81 2.98 -12.69
N TYR A 45 -10.56 2.70 -11.64
CA TYR A 45 -10.51 3.49 -10.41
C TYR A 45 -10.19 2.59 -9.23
N HIS A 46 -9.49 3.15 -8.25
CA HIS A 46 -9.21 2.48 -6.99
C HIS A 46 -10.51 2.37 -6.19
N ALA A 47 -10.86 1.16 -5.79
CA ALA A 47 -12.04 0.90 -4.98
C ALA A 47 -11.67 0.71 -3.51
N CYS A 48 -10.68 -0.13 -3.22
CA CYS A 48 -10.23 -0.40 -1.87
C CYS A 48 -8.79 -0.94 -1.82
N GLY A 49 -8.21 -0.91 -0.62
CA GLY A 49 -6.94 -1.57 -0.33
C GLY A 49 -7.12 -3.00 0.19
N GLY A 50 -6.01 -3.73 0.30
CA GLY A 50 -5.97 -5.06 0.91
C GLY A 50 -4.57 -5.45 1.36
N SER A 51 -4.44 -6.69 1.84
CA SER A 51 -3.21 -7.30 2.35
C SER A 51 -3.03 -8.73 1.84
#